data_AF-A0A5C7JXM7-F1
#
_entry.id   AF-A0A5C7JXM7-F1
#
_cell.length_a   1.000
_cell.length_b   1.000
_cell.length_c   1.000
_cell.angle_alpha   90.00
_cell.angle_beta   90.00
_cell.angle_gamma   90.00
#
_symmetry.space_group_name_H-M   'P 1'
#
loop_
_entity.id
_entity.type
_entity.pdbx_description
1 polymer ?
#
loop_
_entity_poly.entity_id
_entity_poly.type
_entity_poly.pdbx_seq_one_letter_code
_entity_poly.pdbx_strand_id
1 'polypeptide(L)'
;MKVDGIFTEVLSKKGNVYKVKKLKNEKEFFVVGDGNGNFSHGDTIKEAKKDLIFKITNRPKEDFKDLKLESVLNFKEAIECYRVITGACSFGTKDFVKTNGIEEKNYSINEIIKLTEGYYGNETFKRFFS
;
A
#
# COMPACT_ATOMS: atom_id res chain seq x y z
N MET A 1 -14.55 -17.08 -3.78
CA MET A 1 -14.36 -15.60 -3.74
C MET A 1 -13.72 -15.15 -5.06
N LYS A 2 -14.02 -13.96 -5.58
CA LYS A 2 -13.31 -13.41 -6.75
C LYS A 2 -12.32 -12.36 -6.23
N VAL A 3 -11.03 -12.64 -6.34
CA VAL A 3 -9.94 -11.75 -5.89
C VAL A 3 -9.04 -11.48 -7.08
N ASP A 4 -8.85 -10.21 -7.43
CA ASP A 4 -8.05 -9.80 -8.60
C ASP A 4 -8.43 -10.58 -9.89
N GLY A 5 -9.72 -10.85 -10.08
CA GLY A 5 -10.24 -11.58 -11.25
C GLY A 5 -10.17 -13.11 -11.18
N ILE A 6 -9.61 -13.69 -10.12
CA ILE A 6 -9.40 -15.14 -9.97
C ILE A 6 -10.51 -15.76 -9.12
N PHE A 7 -11.15 -16.81 -9.62
CA PHE A 7 -12.04 -17.67 -8.83
C PHE A 7 -11.23 -18.63 -7.98
N THR A 8 -11.45 -18.57 -6.67
CA THR A 8 -10.79 -19.45 -5.71
C THR A 8 -11.75 -20.07 -4.71
N GLU A 9 -11.38 -21.27 -4.30
CA GLU A 9 -11.95 -21.99 -3.17
C GLU A 9 -11.32 -21.49 -1.87
N VAL A 10 -12.13 -21.27 -0.84
CA VAL A 10 -11.66 -20.87 0.49
C VAL A 10 -11.44 -22.12 1.32
N LEU A 11 -10.18 -22.38 1.70
CA LEU A 11 -9.80 -23.53 2.51
C LEU A 11 -9.95 -23.24 4.01
N SER A 12 -9.59 -22.03 4.43
CA SER A 12 -9.74 -21.58 5.82
C SER A 12 -9.78 -20.07 5.93
N LYS A 13 -10.36 -19.58 7.04
CA LYS A 13 -10.49 -18.16 7.36
C LYS A 13 -10.11 -17.89 8.81
N LYS A 14 -9.31 -16.84 9.05
CA LYS A 14 -9.05 -16.29 10.38
C LYS A 14 -9.07 -14.76 10.30
N GLY A 15 -10.10 -14.13 10.86
CA GLY A 15 -10.32 -12.69 10.70
C GLY A 15 -10.45 -12.30 9.23
N ASN A 16 -9.65 -11.33 8.79
CA ASN A 16 -9.58 -10.87 7.41
C ASN A 16 -8.53 -11.60 6.55
N VAL A 17 -8.04 -12.77 7.00
CA VAL A 17 -7.07 -13.60 6.26
C VAL A 17 -7.76 -14.87 5.78
N TYR A 18 -7.57 -15.18 4.50
CA TYR A 18 -8.13 -16.34 3.83
C TYR A 18 -6.99 -17.17 3.25
N LYS A 19 -6.96 -18.46 3.55
CA LYS A 19 -6.18 -19.43 2.78
C LYS A 19 -7.06 -19.91 1.63
N VAL A 20 -6.59 -19.77 0.41
CA VAL A 20 -7.37 -20.06 -0.79
C VAL A 20 -6.61 -20.95 -1.75
N LYS A 21 -7.34 -21.69 -2.57
CA LYS A 21 -6.81 -22.59 -3.60
C LYS A 21 -7.30 -22.15 -4.98
N LYS A 22 -6.39 -22.07 -5.95
CA LYS A 22 -6.77 -21.87 -7.37
C LYS A 22 -7.46 -23.13 -7.89
N LEU A 23 -8.61 -22.94 -8.53
CA LEU A 23 -9.39 -24.05 -9.10
C LEU A 23 -8.66 -24.77 -10.24
N LYS A 24 -7.80 -24.06 -11.00
CA LYS A 24 -7.16 -24.61 -12.21
C LYS A 24 -5.86 -25.39 -11.99
N ASN A 25 -5.08 -25.05 -10.97
CA ASN A 25 -3.75 -25.63 -10.77
C ASN A 25 -3.43 -25.94 -9.31
N GLU A 26 -4.46 -25.96 -8.46
CA GLU A 26 -4.38 -26.34 -7.06
C GLU A 26 -3.39 -25.54 -6.19
N LYS A 27 -2.78 -24.47 -6.72
CA LYS A 27 -1.86 -23.63 -5.97
C LYS A 27 -2.61 -22.97 -4.82
N GLU A 28 -2.14 -23.22 -3.61
CA GLU A 28 -2.58 -22.53 -2.41
C GLU A 28 -1.87 -21.18 -2.28
N PHE A 29 -2.59 -20.18 -1.81
CA PHE A 29 -2.06 -18.85 -1.52
C PHE A 29 -2.94 -18.15 -0.48
N PHE A 30 -2.52 -16.97 -0.04
CA PHE A 30 -3.23 -16.18 0.96
C PHE A 30 -3.87 -14.95 0.34
N VAL A 31 -5.07 -14.63 0.82
CA VAL A 31 -5.74 -13.35 0.57
C VAL A 31 -5.90 -12.64 1.90
N VAL A 32 -5.53 -11.37 1.94
CA VAL A 32 -5.66 -10.53 3.13
C VAL A 32 -6.52 -9.32 2.77
N GLY A 33 -7.52 -9.04 3.60
CA GLY A 33 -8.38 -7.88 3.47
C GLY A 33 -8.24 -6.90 4.62
N ASP A 34 -8.69 -5.67 4.39
CA ASP A 34 -8.74 -4.61 5.41
C ASP A 34 -10.08 -4.53 6.16
N GLY A 35 -11.08 -5.30 5.72
CA GLY A 35 -12.44 -5.26 6.26
C GLY A 35 -13.36 -4.24 5.59
N ASN A 36 -12.82 -3.41 4.68
CA ASN A 36 -13.53 -2.35 3.96
C ASN A 36 -13.64 -2.63 2.45
N GLY A 37 -13.52 -3.91 2.06
CA GLY A 37 -13.62 -4.34 0.67
C GLY A 37 -12.31 -4.30 -0.13
N ASN A 38 -11.19 -3.85 0.47
CA ASN A 38 -9.88 -3.97 -0.16
C ASN A 38 -9.27 -5.33 0.14
N PHE A 39 -8.71 -5.97 -0.90
CA PHE A 39 -8.04 -7.26 -0.79
C PHE A 39 -6.74 -7.29 -1.57
N SER A 40 -5.77 -8.01 -1.04
CA SER A 40 -4.51 -8.35 -1.70
C SER A 40 -4.28 -9.86 -1.59
N HIS A 41 -3.52 -10.41 -2.53
CA HIS A 41 -3.10 -11.80 -2.47
C HIS A 41 -1.58 -11.91 -2.42
N GLY A 42 -1.07 -13.03 -1.94
CA GLY A 42 0.36 -13.34 -1.89
C GLY A 42 0.59 -14.80 -1.56
N ASP A 43 1.78 -15.31 -1.89
CA ASP A 43 2.17 -16.68 -1.56
C ASP A 43 2.34 -16.87 -0.04
N THR A 44 2.55 -15.76 0.68
CA THR A 44 2.52 -15.72 2.15
C THR A 44 1.57 -14.64 2.68
N ILE A 45 1.10 -14.79 3.93
CA ILE A 45 0.33 -13.75 4.64
C ILE A 45 1.13 -12.44 4.71
N LYS A 46 2.45 -12.53 4.90
CA LYS A 46 3.33 -11.36 5.00
C LYS A 46 3.35 -10.59 3.68
N GLU A 47 3.53 -11.29 2.56
CA GLU A 47 3.49 -10.69 1.23
C GLU A 47 2.13 -10.05 0.94
N ALA A 48 1.03 -10.78 1.18
CA ALA A 48 -0.30 -10.24 0.98
C ALA A 48 -0.54 -8.96 1.83
N LYS A 49 -0.13 -8.95 3.10
CA LYS A 49 -0.22 -7.75 3.95
C LYS A 49 0.58 -6.57 3.38
N LYS A 50 1.78 -6.80 2.87
CA LYS A 50 2.59 -5.75 2.24
C LYS A 50 1.89 -5.16 1.01
N ASP A 51 1.32 -6.00 0.17
CA ASP A 51 0.60 -5.56 -1.02
C ASP A 51 -0.67 -4.78 -0.69
N LEU A 52 -1.32 -5.11 0.43
CA LEU A 52 -2.52 -4.41 0.86
C LEU A 52 -2.25 -2.93 1.19
N ILE A 53 -1.06 -2.61 1.72
CA ILE A 53 -0.63 -1.23 2.04
C ILE A 53 -0.74 -0.33 0.81
N PHE A 54 -0.35 -0.85 -0.35
CA PHE A 54 -0.38 -0.10 -1.61
C PHE A 54 -1.76 -0.06 -2.25
N LYS A 55 -2.74 -0.85 -1.79
CA LYS A 55 -4.11 -0.82 -2.35
C LYS A 55 -5.06 0.05 -1.53
N ILE A 56 -4.85 0.14 -0.22
CA ILE A 56 -5.68 0.98 0.65
C ILE A 56 -5.36 2.46 0.40
N THR A 57 -6.40 3.25 0.12
CA THR A 57 -6.40 4.71 0.31
C THR A 57 -7.79 5.09 0.79
N ASN A 58 -7.99 5.17 2.10
CA ASN A 58 -9.31 5.48 2.66
C ASN A 58 -9.40 6.91 3.18
N ARG A 59 -8.26 7.63 3.22
CA ARG A 59 -8.19 8.99 3.75
C ARG A 59 -8.31 10.03 2.62
N PRO A 60 -9.15 11.07 2.80
CA PRO A 60 -9.16 12.23 1.91
C PRO A 60 -7.87 13.06 2.04
N LYS A 61 -7.59 13.96 1.10
CA LYS A 61 -6.39 14.82 1.15
C LYS A 61 -6.40 15.72 2.39
N GLU A 62 -7.60 16.13 2.81
CA GLU A 62 -7.85 17.02 3.94
C GLU A 62 -7.31 16.46 5.27
N ASP A 63 -7.22 15.14 5.39
CA ASP A 63 -6.67 14.46 6.57
C ASP A 63 -5.17 14.71 6.79
N PHE A 64 -4.47 15.21 5.78
CA PHE A 64 -3.03 15.44 5.80
C PHE A 64 -2.65 16.92 5.86
N LYS A 65 -3.62 17.84 5.78
CA LYS A 65 -3.38 19.30 5.64
C LYS A 65 -2.63 19.92 6.82
N ASP A 66 -2.81 19.37 8.02
CA ASP A 66 -2.23 19.92 9.26
C ASP A 66 -0.84 19.32 9.58
N LEU A 67 -0.36 18.38 8.75
CA LEU A 67 0.99 17.86 8.87
C LEU A 67 2.01 18.91 8.41
N LYS A 68 3.15 18.92 9.10
CA LYS A 68 4.28 19.80 8.81
C LYS A 68 5.46 19.00 8.29
N LEU A 69 6.50 19.69 7.83
CA LEU A 69 7.72 19.06 7.31
C LEU A 69 8.37 18.09 8.32
N GLU A 70 8.27 18.41 9.62
CA GLU A 70 8.77 17.60 10.74
C GLU A 70 7.81 16.49 11.19
N SER A 71 6.56 16.45 10.71
CA SER A 71 5.61 15.41 11.09
C SER A 71 6.09 14.05 10.61
N VAL A 72 6.13 13.07 11.52
CA VAL A 72 6.61 11.71 11.28
C VAL A 72 5.42 10.77 11.09
N LEU A 73 5.43 10.06 9.97
CA LEU A 73 4.45 9.04 9.62
C LEU A 73 5.09 7.65 9.71
N ASN A 74 4.31 6.64 10.10
CA ASN A 74 4.77 5.26 9.92
C ASN A 74 4.78 4.89 8.43
N PHE A 75 5.46 3.80 8.05
CA PHE A 75 5.62 3.40 6.65
C PHE A 75 4.30 3.35 5.87
N LYS A 76 3.24 2.76 6.45
CA LYS A 76 1.94 2.65 5.80
C LYS A 76 1.31 4.02 5.57
N GLU A 77 1.36 4.90 6.57
CA GLU A 77 0.85 6.26 6.48
C GLU A 77 1.63 7.11 5.49
N ALA A 78 2.96 6.94 5.39
CA ALA A 78 3.79 7.62 4.42
C ALA A 78 3.39 7.23 2.98
N ILE A 79 3.19 5.93 2.72
CA ILE A 79 2.71 5.44 1.41
C ILE A 79 1.31 5.98 1.10
N GLU A 80 0.39 5.95 2.06
CA GLU A 80 -0.97 6.47 1.87
C GLU A 80 -0.96 7.97 1.60
N CYS A 81 -0.27 8.76 2.43
CA CYS A 81 -0.11 10.21 2.30
C CYS A 81 0.42 10.60 0.92
N TYR A 82 1.53 9.96 0.50
CA TYR A 82 2.12 10.23 -0.81
C TYR A 82 1.15 9.94 -1.95
N ARG A 83 0.51 8.77 -1.94
CA ARG A 83 -0.41 8.36 -3.01
C ARG A 83 -1.67 9.22 -3.05
N VAL A 84 -2.26 9.55 -1.90
CA VAL A 84 -3.45 10.39 -1.80
C VAL A 84 -3.17 11.79 -2.34
N ILE A 85 -2.06 12.40 -1.96
CA ILE A 85 -1.71 13.77 -2.38
C ILE A 85 -1.36 13.81 -3.88
N THR A 86 -0.52 12.88 -4.35
CA THR A 86 0.06 12.91 -5.70
C THR A 86 -0.77 12.21 -6.76
N GLY A 87 -1.67 11.30 -6.37
CA GLY A 87 -2.37 10.41 -7.31
C GLY A 87 -1.53 9.22 -7.78
N ALA A 88 -0.37 8.96 -7.16
CA ALA A 88 0.48 7.82 -7.54
C ALA A 88 -0.27 6.48 -7.43
N CYS A 89 -0.15 5.67 -8.48
CA CYS A 89 -0.79 4.36 -8.53
C CYS A 89 -0.05 3.34 -7.63
N SER A 90 -0.81 2.36 -7.13
CA SER A 90 -0.30 1.31 -6.24
C SER A 90 0.93 0.58 -6.79
N PHE A 91 0.88 0.24 -8.08
CA PHE A 91 1.95 -0.48 -8.77
C PHE A 91 3.24 0.35 -8.82
N GLY A 92 3.15 1.61 -9.26
CA GLY A 92 4.31 2.49 -9.37
C GLY A 92 4.96 2.78 -8.02
N THR A 93 4.15 3.01 -6.98
CA THR A 93 4.68 3.21 -5.61
C THR A 93 5.36 1.96 -5.06
N LYS A 94 4.77 0.77 -5.30
CA LYS A 94 5.38 -0.51 -4.88
C LYS A 94 6.70 -0.76 -5.59
N ASP A 95 6.76 -0.51 -6.90
CA ASP A 95 7.98 -0.64 -7.69
C ASP A 95 9.07 0.32 -7.20
N PHE A 96 8.73 1.59 -6.97
CA PHE A 96 9.64 2.59 -6.42
C PHE A 96 10.26 2.15 -5.09
N VAL A 97 9.42 1.70 -4.14
CA VAL A 97 9.89 1.21 -2.83
C VAL A 97 10.86 0.04 -2.97
N LYS A 98 10.51 -0.93 -3.83
CA LYS A 98 11.31 -2.15 -4.02
C LYS A 98 12.64 -1.85 -4.72
N THR A 99 12.60 -1.11 -5.82
CA THR A 99 13.77 -0.81 -6.66
C THR A 99 14.78 0.09 -5.95
N ASN A 100 14.30 1.01 -5.11
CA ASN A 100 15.17 1.91 -4.34
C ASN A 100 15.53 1.37 -2.95
N GLY A 101 15.12 0.14 -2.60
CA GLY A 101 15.44 -0.47 -1.31
C GLY A 101 14.93 0.34 -0.11
N ILE A 102 13.77 0.99 -0.24
CA ILE A 102 13.19 1.83 0.81
C ILE A 102 12.82 0.96 2.01
N GLU A 103 13.35 1.29 3.18
CA GLU A 103 13.15 0.55 4.42
C GLU A 103 11.71 0.73 4.96
N GLU A 104 11.17 -0.32 5.57
CA GLU A 104 9.87 -0.23 6.27
C GLU A 104 10.06 0.42 7.65
N LYS A 105 10.30 1.74 7.68
CA LYS A 105 10.45 2.56 8.88
C LYS A 105 9.56 3.80 8.88
N ASN A 106 9.70 4.61 9.92
CA ASN A 106 9.02 5.90 10.01
C ASN A 106 9.75 6.95 9.16
N TYR A 107 8.98 7.82 8.52
CA TYR A 107 9.50 8.89 7.66
C TYR A 107 8.80 10.21 8.00
N SER A 108 9.59 11.27 8.11
CA SER A 108 9.08 12.63 8.12
C SER A 108 8.64 13.06 6.73
N ILE A 109 7.74 14.05 6.64
CA ILE A 109 7.33 14.66 5.37
C ILE A 109 8.56 15.17 4.58
N ASN A 110 9.52 15.80 5.27
CA ASN A 110 10.77 16.27 4.65
C ASN A 110 11.61 15.11 4.07
N GLU A 111 11.70 13.98 4.76
CA GLU A 111 12.40 12.80 4.24
C GLU A 111 11.69 12.25 2.99
N ILE A 112 10.35 12.19 2.98
CA ILE A 112 9.58 11.73 1.82
C ILE A 112 9.84 12.64 0.60
N ILE A 113 9.88 13.97 0.80
CA ILE A 113 10.21 14.94 -0.26
C ILE A 113 11.60 14.67 -0.83
N LYS A 114 12.61 14.44 0.03
CA LYS A 114 13.98 14.16 -0.43
C LYS A 114 14.10 12.81 -1.13
N LEU A 115 13.46 11.77 -0.58
CA LEU A 115 13.51 10.41 -1.14
C LEU A 115 12.90 10.33 -2.54
N THR A 116 11.87 11.15 -2.79
CA THR A 116 11.13 11.12 -4.05
C THR A 116 11.62 12.17 -5.05
N GLU A 117 12.69 12.90 -4.76
CA GLU A 117 13.23 13.92 -5.68
C GLU A 117 13.56 13.32 -7.06
N GLY A 118 13.07 13.96 -8.12
CA GLY A 118 13.20 13.47 -9.49
C GLY A 118 12.22 12.35 -9.88
N TYR A 119 11.37 11.88 -8.96
CA TYR A 119 10.34 10.87 -9.22
C TYR A 119 8.93 11.47 -9.36
N TYR A 120 8.02 10.68 -9.94
CA TYR A 120 6.64 11.08 -10.16
C TYR A 120 5.96 11.55 -8.86
N GLY A 121 5.35 12.74 -8.90
CA GLY A 121 4.54 13.28 -7.81
C GLY A 121 5.30 14.13 -6.80
N ASN A 122 6.65 14.16 -6.85
CA ASN A 122 7.47 14.89 -5.88
C ASN A 122 7.11 16.37 -5.77
N GLU A 123 7.06 17.08 -6.90
CA GLU A 123 6.73 18.52 -6.92
C GLU A 123 5.31 18.79 -6.38
N THR A 124 4.35 17.91 -6.69
CA THR A 124 2.98 18.00 -6.15
C THR A 124 2.98 17.81 -4.63
N PHE A 125 3.73 16.81 -4.14
CA PHE A 125 3.83 16.52 -2.71
C PHE A 125 4.52 17.66 -1.96
N LYS A 126 5.64 18.15 -2.49
CA LYS A 126 6.38 19.29 -1.94
C LYS A 126 5.51 20.55 -1.86
N ARG A 127 4.79 20.86 -2.95
CA ARG A 127 3.87 22.02 -3.00
C ARG A 127 2.72 21.92 -2.01
N PHE A 128 2.25 20.70 -1.71
CA PHE A 128 1.17 20.51 -0.73
C PHE A 128 1.60 20.90 0.70
N PHE A 129 2.90 20.77 1.02
CA PHE A 129 3.46 21.09 2.34
C PHE A 129 4.34 22.35 2.36
N SER A 130 4.30 23.16 1.29
CA SER A 130 4.98 24.47 1.21
C SER A 130 3.99 25.59 1.48
#